data_AF-A0A0H2M7K6-F1
#
_entry.id   AF-A0A0H2M7K6-F1
#
_cell.length_a   1.000
_cell.length_b   1.000
_cell.length_c   1.000
_cell.angle_alpha   90.00
_cell.angle_beta   90.00
_cell.angle_gamma   90.00
#
_symmetry.space_group_name_H-M   'P 1'
#
loop_
_entity.id
_entity.type
_entity.pdbx_description
1 polymer ?
#
loop_
_entity_poly.entity_id
_entity_poly.type
_entity_poly.pdbx_seq_one_letter_code
_entity_poly.pdbx_strand_id
1 'polypeptide(L)' 'MELGHLRQEADTEMLSKVFWYAWEGAVLSAKLEKSGAPLELVGELFLHHVKAYARPENNIGKEISGTAIASGSVD' A
#
# COMPACT_ATOMS: atom_id res chain seq x y z
N MET A 1 3.54 -1.20 19.99
CA MET A 1 3.21 -2.00 18.80
C MET A 1 2.82 -1.03 17.70
N GLU A 2 3.66 -0.85 16.69
CA GLU A 2 3.24 -0.17 15.46
C GLU A 2 2.83 -1.26 14.45
N LEU A 3 1.62 -1.15 13.90
CA LEU A 3 1.24 -1.97 12.75
C LEU A 3 2.05 -1.50 11.54
N GLY A 4 3.03 -2.29 11.12
CA GLY A 4 3.69 -2.11 9.83
C GLY A 4 2.70 -2.42 8.69
N HIS A 5 2.14 -1.37 8.09
CA HIS A 5 1.24 -1.48 6.93
C HIS A 5 1.98 -1.86 5.63
N LEU A 6 3.30 -1.70 5.62
CA LEU A 6 4.18 -2.09 4.51
C LEU A 6 4.75 -3.49 4.75
N ARG A 7 5.02 -4.20 3.66
CA ARG A 7 5.80 -5.45 3.69
C ARG A 7 7.19 -5.19 4.28
N GLN A 8 7.76 -6.19 4.95
CA GLN A 8 9.04 -6.04 5.66
C GLN A 8 10.21 -5.81 4.70
N GLU A 9 10.05 -6.24 3.45
CA GLU A 9 11.04 -6.07 2.38
C GLU A 9 10.94 -4.69 1.69
N ALA A 10 10.02 -3.82 2.12
CA ALA A 10 9.94 -2.47 1.60
C ALA A 10 11.13 -1.65 2.10
N ASP A 11 11.99 -1.22 1.18
CA ASP A 11 13.08 -0.27 1.47
C ASP A 11 12.50 1.14 1.64
N THR A 12 12.16 1.49 2.88
CA THR A 12 11.54 2.77 3.22
C THR A 12 12.47 3.95 2.99
N GLU A 13 13.79 3.74 3.11
CA GLU A 13 14.78 4.78 2.84
C GLU A 13 14.80 5.11 1.34
N MET A 14 14.86 4.09 0.48
CA MET A 14 14.78 4.27 -0.97
C MET A 14 13.47 4.95 -1.39
N LEU A 15 12.34 4.46 -0.87
CA LEU A 15 11.01 5.02 -1.17
C LEU A 15 10.93 6.51 -0.79
N SER A 16 11.48 6.89 0.38
CA SER A 16 11.50 8.28 0.83
C SER A 16 12.33 9.19 -0.08
N LYS A 17 13.49 8.72 -0.55
CA LYS A 17 14.37 9.48 -1.45
C LYS A 17 13.70 9.71 -2.80
N VAL A 18 13.11 8.66 -3.37
CA VAL A 18 12.38 8.75 -4.65
C VAL A 18 11.22 9.74 -4.54
N PHE A 19 10.45 9.71 -3.45
CA PHE A 19 9.39 10.67 -3.21
C PHE A 19 9.92 12.11 -3.22
N TRP A 20 10.96 12.39 -2.42
CA TRP A 20 11.48 13.76 -2.30
C TRP A 20 12.03 14.31 -3.61
N TYR A 21 12.78 13.51 -4.38
CA TYR A 21 13.28 13.94 -5.68
C TYR A 21 12.15 14.27 -6.67
N ALA A 22 11.08 13.45 -6.69
CA ALA A 22 9.93 13.73 -7.53
C ALA A 22 9.13 14.95 -7.04
N TRP A 23 8.97 15.09 -5.72
CA TRP A 23 8.20 16.17 -5.10
C TRP A 23 8.83 17.54 -5.32
N GLU A 24 10.16 17.66 -5.21
CA GLU A 24 10.88 18.91 -5.49
C GLU A 24 10.67 19.38 -6.94
N GLY A 25 10.72 18.46 -7.90
CA GLY A 25 10.40 18.74 -9.30
C GLY A 25 8.94 19.20 -9.49
N ALA A 26 8.00 18.50 -8.87
CA ALA A 26 6.58 18.86 -8.93
C ALA A 26 6.28 20.24 -8.32
N VAL A 27 6.94 20.61 -7.22
CA VAL A 27 6.82 21.94 -6.60
C VAL A 27 7.32 23.03 -7.56
N LEU A 28 8.43 22.79 -8.27
CA LEU A 28 8.93 23.73 -9.26
C LEU A 28 7.97 23.85 -10.45
N SER A 29 7.52 22.73 -11.03
CA SER A 29 6.55 22.73 -12.13
C SER A 29 5.24 23.41 -11.76
N ALA A 30 4.71 23.15 -10.56
CA ALA A 30 3.48 23.78 -10.07
C ALA A 30 3.59 25.31 -10.03
N LYS A 31 4.76 25.84 -9.65
CA LYS A 31 5.03 27.29 -9.66
C LYS A 31 5.12 27.85 -11.07
N LEU A 32 5.79 27.14 -11.99
CA LEU A 32 5.95 27.55 -13.38
C LEU A 32 4.61 27.55 -14.14
N GLU A 33 3.81 26.53 -13.92
CA GLU A 33 2.52 26.31 -14.58
C GLU A 33 1.35 27.01 -13.87
N LYS A 34 1.58 27.55 -12.66
CA LYS A 34 0.55 28.13 -11.78
C LYS A 34 -0.63 27.17 -11.55
N SER A 35 -0.32 25.89 -11.39
CA SER A 35 -1.29 24.81 -11.29
C SER A 35 -0.88 23.83 -10.20
N GLY A 36 -1.86 23.26 -9.49
CA GLY A 36 -1.64 22.19 -8.52
C GLY A 36 -1.46 20.80 -9.15
N ALA A 37 -1.78 20.64 -10.43
CA ALA A 37 -1.80 19.35 -11.12
C ALA A 37 -0.48 18.54 -11.03
N PRO A 38 0.72 19.15 -11.09
CA PRO A 38 1.96 18.39 -10.92
C PRO A 38 2.09 17.73 -9.54
N LEU A 39 1.60 18.38 -8.47
CA LEU A 39 1.64 17.85 -7.11
C LEU A 39 0.66 16.69 -6.95
N GLU A 40 -0.54 16.81 -7.52
CA GLU A 40 -1.55 15.73 -7.54
C GLU A 40 -1.00 14.49 -8.25
N LEU A 41 -0.42 14.67 -9.45
CA LEU A 41 0.16 13.58 -10.23
C LEU A 41 1.26 12.82 -9.46
N VAL A 42 2.21 13.55 -8.86
CA VAL A 42 3.29 12.91 -8.09
C VAL A 42 2.76 12.25 -6.83
N GLY A 43 1.80 12.87 -6.14
CA GLY A 43 1.15 12.29 -4.96
C GLY A 43 0.44 10.97 -5.28
N GLU A 44 -0.36 10.95 -6.34
CA GLU A 44 -1.06 9.74 -6.80
C GLU A 44 -0.09 8.64 -7.22
N LEU A 45 0.95 8.98 -7.98
CA LEU A 45 1.97 8.03 -8.40
C LEU A 45 2.69 7.40 -7.20
N PHE A 46 3.08 8.21 -6.21
CA PHE A 46 3.74 7.71 -5.01
C PHE A 46 2.83 6.78 -4.21
N LEU A 47 1.57 7.17 -4.00
CA LEU A 47 0.59 6.33 -3.30
C LEU A 47 0.36 5.00 -4.04
N HIS A 48 0.26 5.03 -5.37
CA HIS A 48 0.16 3.82 -6.18
C HIS A 48 1.39 2.92 -6.00
N HIS A 49 2.59 3.51 -6.01
CA HIS A 49 3.83 2.77 -5.82
C HIS A 49 3.93 2.16 -4.42
N VAL A 50 3.62 2.92 -3.36
CA VAL A 50 3.64 2.43 -1.97
C VAL A 50 2.59 1.34 -1.74
N LYS A 51 1.40 1.45 -2.34
CA LYS A 51 0.37 0.40 -2.29
C LYS A 51 0.84 -0.93 -2.88
N ALA A 52 1.73 -0.92 -3.86
CA ALA A 52 2.33 -2.16 -4.37
C ALA A 52 3.16 -2.90 -3.31
N TYR A 53 3.63 -2.19 -2.27
CA TYR A 53 4.32 -2.72 -1.09
C TYR A 53 3.41 -2.89 0.13
N ALA A 54 2.12 -2.59 0.02
CA ALA A 54 1.18 -2.84 1.10
C ALA A 54 1.15 -4.35 1.40
N ARG A 55 1.12 -4.70 2.69
CA ARG A 55 0.84 -6.08 3.10
C ARG A 55 -0.58 -6.42 2.61
N PRO A 56 -0.80 -7.54 1.92
CA PRO A 56 -2.16 -7.95 1.59
C PRO A 56 -2.93 -8.14 2.91
N GLU A 57 -4.16 -7.61 2.97
CA GLU A 57 -5.03 -7.92 4.11
C GLU A 57 -5.28 -9.43 4.11
N ASN A 58 -4.72 -10.13 5.08
CA ASN A 58 -5.00 -11.54 5.26
C ASN A 58 -6.51 -11.66 5.48
N ASN A 59 -7.21 -12.38 4.60
CA ASN A 59 -8.62 -12.79 4.78
C ASN A 59 -8.71 -13.78 5.96
N ILE A 60 -8.54 -13.31 7.19
CA ILE A 60 -8.64 -14.09 8.44
C ILE A 60 -10.07 -14.66 8.64
N GLY A 61 -11.04 -14.32 7.77
CA GLY A 61 -12.43 -14.77 7.87
C GLY A 61 -12.90 -15.90 6.95
N LYS A 62 -12.08 -16.47 6.05
CA LYS A 62 -12.59 -17.43 5.03
C LYS A 62 -12.30 -18.92 5.26
N GLU A 63 -11.68 -19.30 6.39
CA GLU A 63 -11.35 -20.72 6.66
C GLU A 63 -12.24 -21.44 7.70
N ILE A 64 -13.39 -20.88 8.08
CA ILE A 64 -14.32 -21.55 9.03
C ILE A 64 -15.64 -22.06 8.42
N SER A 65 -15.69 -22.36 7.11
CA SER A 65 -16.89 -22.98 6.49
C SER A 65 -16.65 -24.34 5.82
N GLY A 66 -15.54 -25.01 6.11
CA GLY A 66 -15.20 -26.31 5.50
C GLY A 66 -15.54 -27.56 6.29
N THR A 67 -15.73 -27.49 7.61
CA THR A 67 -15.94 -28.68 8.46
C THR A 67 -17.39 -28.83 8.91
N ALA A 68 -18.29 -29.01 7.93
CA ALA A 68 -19.62 -29.52 8.19
C ALA A 68 -19.57 -31.05 8.37
N ILE A 69 -19.68 -31.46 9.64
CA ILE A 69 -20.32 -32.70 10.15
C ILE A 69 -20.03 -34.01 9.41
N ALA A 70 -19.05 -34.78 9.91
CA ALA A 70 -19.06 -36.23 9.70
C ALA A 70 -20.23 -36.85 10.47
N SER A 71 -21.05 -37.58 9.73
CA SER A 71 -22.22 -38.36 10.11
C SER A 71 -21.96 -39.41 11.19
N GLY A 72 -23.02 -39.80 11.90
CA GLY A 72 -22.97 -40.64 13.10
C GLY A 72 -22.88 -42.17 12.90
N SER A 73 -23.09 -42.84 14.06
CA SER A 73 -23.19 -44.30 14.33
C SER A 73 -21.85 -45.06 14.28
N VAL A 74 -21.50 -45.97 15.19
CA VAL A 74 -22.23 -46.98 15.97
C VAL A 74 -21.43 -47.31 17.25
N ASP A 75 -22.11 -47.45 18.39
CA ASP A 75 -22.02 -48.59 19.34
C ASP A 75 -23.11 -48.46 20.41
#